data_AF-A0AAP0GTG1-F1
#
_entry.id   AF-A0AAP0GTG1-F1
#
_cell.length_a   1.000
_cell.length_b   1.000
_cell.length_c   1.000
_cell.angle_alpha   90.00
_cell.angle_beta   90.00
_cell.angle_gamma   90.00
#
_symmetry.space_group_name_H-M   'P 1'
#
loop_
_entity.id
_entity.type
_entity.pdbx_description
1 polymer ?
#
loop_
_entity_poly.entity_id
_entity_poly.type
_entity_poly.pdbx_seq_one_letter_code
_entity_poly.pdbx_strand_id
1 'polypeptide(L)'
;MAKVRDRTEDFKDAVNRGSLSLGFNEARRAALMASFIIHKPRERSNFTKAALKTLESVGTLEQFLKKHRKDYIDPHRTTEEERDSIEHEVSVFVKACKEQIDILKTSITDEEVNSKGWLGIRGDNANADTIAHKHGVVLILSEKLHSVTSQFDQLRAVRFQDAINRAMPRRKPKRAPVKTSTDVSNSLESREPTTSETRDPGEIQPEPMKIQQQLLDDETRVLQVELSSLLDAARDTETKMVEMSALNHLMSTHVLQQAQQIEYLYDQAVEATKNVEMGNKELTQAIQRNSSSRTFLLLFLVVLTLSVLFLDWVPTLPLLHHRRRLLFLEAKMVKQRQGERIRLYTRGTVLGYKRSKSNQYPNTSLVQIEGVNTKEEVSWYQGKRMAYIYKAKVKRNGSHYRCIWGKVTRPHGNTGVVRAKFTSNLPPKSMGARVRVFMYPSNI
;
A
#
# COMPACT_ATOMS: atom_id res chain seq x y z
N MET A 1 3.09 32.16 30.40
CA MET A 1 3.42 31.40 29.17
C MET A 1 4.89 31.67 28.84
N ALA A 2 5.78 30.69 29.02
CA ALA A 2 7.20 30.88 28.73
C ALA A 2 7.38 31.01 27.21
N LYS A 3 7.80 32.20 26.76
CA LYS A 3 8.22 32.45 25.37
C LYS A 3 9.32 31.45 25.05
N VAL A 4 9.10 30.55 24.09
CA VAL A 4 10.13 29.64 23.60
C VAL A 4 11.29 30.50 23.08
N ARG A 5 12.39 30.56 23.83
CA ARG A 5 13.58 31.30 23.44
C ARG A 5 14.18 30.58 22.24
N ASP A 6 14.40 31.29 21.14
CA ASP A 6 15.12 30.74 20.00
C ASP A 6 16.53 30.34 20.46
N ARG A 7 16.82 29.03 20.41
CA ARG A 7 18.11 28.44 20.82
C ARG A 7 18.96 28.05 19.63
N THR A 8 18.65 28.56 18.44
CA THR A 8 19.40 28.25 17.22
C THR A 8 20.88 28.64 17.37
N GLU A 9 21.17 29.78 18.03
CA GLU A 9 22.54 30.21 18.30
C GLU A 9 23.25 29.34 19.36
N ASP A 10 22.58 29.02 20.48
CA ASP A 10 23.11 28.08 21.49
C ASP A 10 23.49 26.73 20.85
N PHE A 11 22.66 26.25 19.91
CA PHE A 11 22.89 25.01 19.18
C PHE A 11 24.08 25.13 18.24
N LYS A 12 24.19 26.21 17.45
CA LYS A 12 25.36 26.48 16.61
C LYS A 12 26.65 26.50 17.43
N ASP A 13 26.65 27.15 18.58
CA ASP A 13 27.80 27.22 19.49
C ASP A 13 28.15 25.87 20.10
N ALA A 14 27.16 25.04 20.44
CA ALA A 14 27.38 23.68 20.91
C ALA A 14 27.99 22.79 19.80
N VAL A 15 27.48 22.90 18.56
CA VAL A 15 28.01 22.17 17.40
C VAL A 15 29.43 22.61 17.08
N ASN A 16 29.71 23.92 17.12
CA ASN A 16 31.05 24.46 16.90
C ASN A 16 32.05 23.92 17.93
N ARG A 17 31.70 23.94 19.22
CA ARG A 17 32.51 23.35 20.30
C ARG A 17 32.71 21.84 20.14
N GLY A 18 31.65 21.10 19.79
CA GLY A 18 31.74 19.67 19.53
C GLY A 18 32.64 19.33 18.34
N SER A 19 32.55 20.08 17.25
CA SER A 19 33.37 19.86 16.06
C SER A 19 34.87 20.09 16.30
N LEU A 20 35.22 21.05 17.16
CA LEU A 20 36.58 21.27 17.65
C LEU A 20 37.11 20.04 18.40
N SER A 21 36.31 19.48 19.30
CA SER A 21 36.70 18.30 20.08
C SER A 21 36.88 17.03 19.24
N LEU A 22 36.23 16.97 18.07
CA LEU A 22 36.33 15.86 17.11
C LEU A 22 37.43 16.07 16.05
N GLY A 23 38.24 17.13 16.16
CA GLY A 23 39.38 17.37 15.27
C GLY A 23 39.02 17.91 13.88
N PHE A 24 37.86 18.57 13.72
CA PHE A 24 37.52 19.19 12.44
C PHE A 24 38.36 20.44 12.19
N ASN A 25 39.11 20.46 11.08
CA ASN A 25 39.87 21.64 10.63
C ASN A 25 38.95 22.84 10.36
N GLU A 26 39.49 24.05 10.56
CA GLU A 26 38.76 25.31 10.36
C GLU A 26 38.21 25.45 8.93
N ALA A 27 39.00 25.06 7.92
CA ALA A 27 38.56 25.01 6.53
C ALA A 27 37.35 24.09 6.30
N ARG A 28 37.27 22.94 7.01
CA ARG A 28 36.17 21.98 6.88
C ARG A 28 34.89 22.51 7.53
N ARG A 29 35.01 23.24 8.65
CA ARG A 29 33.88 23.92 9.29
C ARG A 29 33.38 25.09 8.45
N ALA A 30 34.27 25.91 7.90
CA ALA A 30 33.92 26.99 7.00
C ALA A 30 33.21 26.47 5.74
N ALA A 31 33.68 25.36 5.16
CA ALA A 31 33.02 24.71 4.04
C ALA A 31 31.62 24.18 4.39
N LEU A 32 31.44 23.57 5.57
CA LEU A 32 30.12 23.14 6.06
C LEU A 32 29.19 24.33 6.30
N MET A 33 29.65 25.39 6.94
CA MET A 33 28.87 26.61 7.16
C MET A 33 28.49 27.28 5.83
N ALA A 34 29.41 27.36 4.87
CA ALA A 34 29.14 27.85 3.52
C ALA A 34 28.09 27.01 2.79
N SER A 35 28.09 25.68 2.99
CA SER A 35 27.06 24.79 2.42
C SER A 35 25.66 25.01 2.99
N PHE A 36 25.55 25.62 4.18
CA PHE A 36 24.26 26.03 4.75
C PHE A 36 23.81 27.41 4.26
N ILE A 37 24.76 28.30 3.90
CA ILE A 37 24.46 29.63 3.37
C ILE A 37 23.85 29.51 1.96
N ILE A 38 24.41 28.65 1.12
CA ILE A 38 23.87 28.36 -0.22
C ILE A 38 23.28 26.96 -0.17
N HIS A 39 21.96 26.88 0.02
CA HIS A 39 21.24 25.61 -0.04
C HIS A 39 21.51 24.98 -1.41
N LYS A 40 22.24 23.87 -1.44
CA LYS A 40 22.43 23.10 -2.67
C LYS A 40 21.03 22.75 -3.19
N PRO A 41 20.70 23.04 -4.48
CA PRO A 41 19.39 22.69 -5.00
C PRO A 41 19.19 21.19 -4.80
N ARG A 42 18.14 20.82 -4.06
CA ARG A 42 17.77 19.41 -3.89
C ARG A 42 17.57 18.82 -5.27
N GLU A 43 18.33 17.77 -5.58
CA GLU A 43 18.14 17.01 -6.82
C GLU A 43 16.73 16.41 -6.79
N ARG A 44 15.84 16.98 -7.61
CA ARG A 44 14.48 16.48 -7.73
C ARG A 44 14.52 15.12 -8.43
N SER A 45 13.82 14.15 -7.85
CA SER A 45 13.64 12.84 -8.50
C SER A 45 12.97 13.02 -9.86
N ASN A 46 13.22 12.07 -10.79
CA ASN A 46 12.57 12.09 -12.10
C ASN A 46 11.03 12.08 -11.97
N PHE A 47 10.52 11.33 -10.99
CA PHE A 47 9.10 11.34 -10.62
C PHE A 47 8.61 12.75 -10.25
N THR A 48 9.32 13.46 -9.36
CA THR A 48 8.93 14.81 -8.94
C THR A 48 8.96 15.80 -10.10
N LYS A 49 9.93 15.68 -11.02
CA LYS A 49 10.00 16.52 -12.22
C LYS A 49 8.80 16.28 -13.14
N ALA A 50 8.45 15.02 -13.37
CA ALA A 50 7.29 14.64 -14.18
C ALA A 50 5.97 15.10 -13.54
N ALA A 51 5.79 14.89 -12.23
CA ALA A 51 4.61 15.33 -11.49
C ALA A 51 4.41 16.87 -11.55
N LEU A 52 5.49 17.65 -11.44
CA LEU A 52 5.41 19.10 -11.57
C LEU A 52 5.05 19.54 -12.99
N LYS A 53 5.54 18.84 -14.03
CA LYS A 53 5.16 19.10 -15.42
C LYS A 53 3.68 18.82 -15.67
N THR A 54 3.15 17.75 -15.07
CA THR A 54 1.71 17.45 -15.12
C THR A 54 0.90 18.51 -14.40
N LEU A 55 1.33 18.97 -13.23
CA LEU A 55 0.68 20.06 -12.51
C LEU A 55 0.62 21.35 -13.33
N GLU A 56 1.72 21.70 -14.01
CA GLU A 56 1.78 22.84 -14.92
C GLU A 56 0.78 22.69 -16.08
N SER A 57 0.68 21.49 -16.66
CA SER A 57 -0.28 21.17 -17.74
C SER A 57 -1.74 21.27 -17.28
N VAL A 58 -2.05 20.88 -16.03
CA VAL A 58 -3.39 21.08 -15.45
C VAL A 58 -3.66 22.56 -15.19
N GLY A 59 -2.63 23.32 -14.78
CA GLY A 59 -2.73 24.77 -14.59
C GLY A 59 -3.00 25.53 -15.89
N THR A 60 -2.39 25.12 -17.01
CA THR A 60 -2.67 25.73 -18.32
C THR A 60 -4.10 25.43 -18.78
N LEU A 61 -4.62 24.22 -18.55
CA LEU A 61 -6.01 23.87 -18.80
C LEU A 61 -6.98 24.73 -17.97
N GLU A 62 -6.70 24.93 -16.67
CA GLU A 62 -7.52 25.78 -15.80
C GLU A 62 -7.55 27.25 -16.28
N GLN A 63 -6.40 27.77 -16.72
CA GLN A 63 -6.32 29.12 -17.29
C GLN A 63 -7.07 29.24 -18.61
N PHE A 64 -6.95 28.23 -19.49
CA PHE A 64 -7.68 28.15 -20.76
C PHE A 64 -9.20 28.19 -20.52
N LEU A 65 -9.71 27.33 -19.63
CA LEU A 65 -11.13 27.30 -19.28
C LEU A 65 -11.62 28.62 -18.69
N LYS A 66 -10.83 29.26 -17.83
CA LYS A 66 -11.18 30.56 -17.25
C LYS A 66 -11.29 31.65 -18.32
N LYS A 67 -10.41 31.64 -19.32
CA LYS A 67 -10.42 32.60 -20.44
C LYS A 67 -11.65 32.39 -21.33
N HIS A 68 -11.96 31.14 -21.66
CA HIS A 68 -13.03 30.77 -22.59
C HIS A 68 -14.41 30.58 -21.93
N ARG A 69 -14.52 30.69 -20.60
CA ARG A 69 -15.78 30.49 -19.86
C ARG A 69 -16.94 31.35 -20.38
N LYS A 70 -16.71 32.65 -20.59
CA LYS A 70 -17.77 33.57 -21.04
C LYS A 70 -18.17 33.28 -22.48
N ASP A 71 -17.18 33.08 -23.33
CA ASP A 71 -17.33 32.73 -24.74
C ASP A 71 -18.13 31.42 -24.88
N TYR A 72 -17.89 30.46 -24.00
CA TYR A 72 -18.60 29.18 -24.00
C TYR A 72 -20.06 29.26 -23.53
N ILE A 73 -20.42 30.16 -22.59
CA ILE A 73 -21.79 30.27 -22.06
C ILE A 73 -22.68 31.15 -22.95
N ASP A 74 -22.17 32.29 -23.43
CA ASP A 74 -22.98 33.32 -24.11
C ASP A 74 -23.29 32.94 -25.57
N PRO A 75 -24.57 32.68 -25.95
CA PRO A 75 -24.91 32.22 -27.31
C PRO A 75 -24.63 33.23 -28.42
N HIS A 76 -24.50 34.51 -28.09
CA HIS A 76 -24.31 35.60 -29.06
C HIS A 76 -22.86 36.00 -29.28
N ARG A 77 -21.93 35.38 -28.55
CA ARG A 77 -20.51 35.77 -28.55
C ARG A 77 -19.64 34.88 -29.44
N THR A 78 -20.00 33.61 -29.58
CA THR A 78 -19.27 32.62 -30.39
C THR A 78 -20.22 31.78 -31.23
N THR A 79 -19.72 31.22 -32.32
CA THR A 79 -20.46 30.24 -33.11
C THR A 79 -20.50 28.87 -32.42
N GLU A 80 -21.38 27.98 -32.87
CA GLU A 80 -21.45 26.61 -32.37
C GLU A 80 -20.18 25.81 -32.71
N GLU A 81 -19.58 26.08 -33.86
CA GLU A 81 -18.31 25.47 -34.30
C GLU A 81 -17.13 25.86 -33.40
N GLU A 82 -17.03 27.12 -32.99
CA GLU A 82 -16.00 27.60 -32.06
C GLU A 82 -16.11 26.94 -30.68
N ARG A 83 -17.34 26.70 -30.21
CA ARG A 83 -17.61 26.00 -28.95
C ARG A 83 -17.22 24.53 -29.01
N ASP A 84 -17.49 23.87 -30.13
CA ASP A 84 -17.08 22.49 -30.37
C ASP A 84 -15.55 22.38 -30.47
N SER A 85 -14.87 23.39 -31.02
CA SER A 85 -13.39 23.49 -30.98
C SER A 85 -12.86 23.57 -29.54
N ILE A 86 -13.46 24.40 -28.69
CA ILE A 86 -13.10 24.52 -27.28
C ILE A 86 -13.28 23.16 -26.56
N GLU A 87 -14.39 22.45 -26.81
CA GLU A 87 -14.62 21.12 -26.24
C GLU A 87 -13.59 20.10 -26.70
N HIS A 88 -13.24 20.13 -27.99
CA HIS A 88 -12.21 19.25 -28.54
C HIS A 88 -10.85 19.49 -27.91
N GLU A 89 -10.42 20.76 -27.81
CA GLU A 89 -9.16 21.14 -27.16
C GLU A 89 -9.13 20.69 -25.69
N VAL A 90 -10.19 20.92 -24.93
CA VAL A 90 -10.32 20.46 -23.54
C VAL A 90 -10.21 18.93 -23.46
N SER A 91 -10.85 18.19 -24.36
CA SER A 91 -10.75 16.73 -24.43
C SER A 91 -9.31 16.26 -24.64
N VAL A 92 -8.57 16.90 -25.55
CA VAL A 92 -7.17 16.59 -25.83
C VAL A 92 -6.30 16.87 -24.60
N PHE A 93 -6.47 18.01 -23.93
CA PHE A 93 -5.73 18.35 -22.71
C PHE A 93 -6.00 17.36 -21.57
N VAL A 94 -7.27 17.01 -21.33
CA VAL A 94 -7.65 16.05 -20.27
C VAL A 94 -7.05 14.68 -20.54
N LYS A 95 -7.13 14.19 -21.79
CA LYS A 95 -6.53 12.91 -22.19
C LYS A 95 -5.01 12.91 -21.99
N ALA A 96 -4.32 13.97 -22.40
CA ALA A 96 -2.87 14.10 -22.24
C ALA A 96 -2.46 14.15 -20.75
N CYS A 97 -3.20 14.89 -19.92
CA CYS A 97 -2.92 14.95 -18.48
C CYS A 97 -3.18 13.59 -17.81
N LYS A 98 -4.25 12.90 -18.20
CA LYS A 98 -4.56 11.55 -17.70
C LYS A 98 -3.43 10.56 -18.04
N GLU A 99 -2.95 10.56 -19.28
CA GLU A 99 -1.86 9.68 -19.70
C GLU A 99 -0.57 9.92 -18.90
N GLN A 100 -0.24 11.20 -18.63
CA GLN A 100 0.90 11.52 -17.75
C GLN A 100 0.71 11.01 -16.32
N ILE A 101 -0.51 11.11 -15.77
CA ILE A 101 -0.83 10.59 -14.44
C ILE A 101 -0.71 9.05 -14.42
N ASP A 102 -1.17 8.38 -15.48
CA ASP A 102 -1.06 6.93 -15.61
C ASP A 102 0.41 6.47 -15.70
N ILE A 103 1.27 7.21 -16.41
CA ILE A 103 2.73 6.97 -16.44
C ILE A 103 3.34 7.14 -15.04
N LEU A 104 2.92 8.15 -14.27
CA LEU A 104 3.38 8.31 -12.89
C LEU A 104 2.95 7.12 -12.03
N LYS A 105 1.72 6.62 -12.20
CA LYS A 105 1.19 5.47 -11.48
C LYS A 105 1.94 4.17 -11.81
N THR A 106 2.25 3.92 -13.08
CA THR A 106 3.03 2.74 -13.48
C THR A 106 4.45 2.81 -12.91
N SER A 107 5.08 3.99 -12.92
CA SER A 107 6.42 4.17 -12.34
C SER A 107 6.49 3.82 -10.85
N ILE A 108 5.42 4.06 -10.08
CA ILE A 108 5.35 3.68 -8.66
C ILE A 108 5.20 2.16 -8.52
N THR A 109 4.35 1.56 -9.35
CA THR A 109 4.10 0.11 -9.32
C THR A 109 5.36 -0.68 -9.69
N ASP A 110 6.13 -0.22 -10.67
CA ASP A 110 7.40 -0.84 -11.07
C ASP A 110 8.45 -0.77 -9.95
N GLU A 111 8.52 0.36 -9.24
CA GLU A 111 9.40 0.49 -8.07
C GLU A 111 8.97 -0.43 -6.91
N GLU A 112 7.66 -0.63 -6.68
CA GLU A 112 7.13 -1.58 -5.69
C GLU A 112 7.48 -3.04 -6.01
N VAL A 113 7.50 -3.41 -7.29
CA VAL A 113 7.89 -4.77 -7.72
C VAL A 113 9.39 -4.95 -7.59
N ASN A 114 10.18 -3.97 -8.04
CA ASN A 114 11.65 -4.06 -7.99
C ASN A 114 12.21 -4.01 -6.56
N SER A 115 11.54 -3.32 -5.63
CA SER A 115 11.92 -3.30 -4.22
C SER A 115 11.62 -4.62 -3.48
N LYS A 116 10.76 -5.48 -4.04
CA LYS A 116 10.54 -6.86 -3.57
C LYS A 116 11.61 -7.77 -4.18
N GLY A 117 12.82 -7.75 -3.63
CA GLY A 117 13.94 -8.56 -4.12
C GLY A 117 13.65 -10.06 -4.22
N TRP A 118 14.37 -10.75 -5.13
CA TRP A 118 14.27 -12.17 -5.52
C TRP A 118 14.14 -13.21 -4.39
N LEU A 119 14.49 -12.85 -3.15
CA LEU A 119 14.48 -13.76 -1.99
C LEU A 119 13.43 -13.42 -0.92
N GLY A 120 12.55 -12.45 -1.15
CA GLY A 120 11.53 -12.03 -0.16
C GLY A 120 12.14 -11.40 1.11
N ILE A 121 13.45 -11.14 1.13
CA ILE A 121 14.12 -10.40 2.18
C ILE A 121 13.94 -8.92 1.83
N ARG A 122 12.99 -8.30 2.53
CA ARG A 122 12.58 -6.89 2.40
C ARG A 122 13.82 -5.98 2.42
N GLY A 123 14.24 -5.53 1.24
CA GLY A 123 15.17 -4.42 1.10
C GLY A 123 14.41 -3.15 1.49
N ASP A 124 14.89 -2.51 2.55
CA ASP A 124 14.56 -1.15 2.97
C ASP A 124 13.06 -0.83 3.20
N ASN A 125 12.66 -0.87 4.48
CA ASN A 125 11.43 -0.23 4.96
C ASN A 125 11.40 1.30 4.71
N ALA A 126 12.53 1.90 4.30
CA ALA A 126 12.62 3.30 3.90
C ALA A 126 11.82 3.64 2.63
N ASN A 127 11.27 2.62 1.95
CA ASN A 127 10.44 2.81 0.76
C ASN A 127 8.94 3.02 1.07
N ALA A 128 8.43 2.64 2.25
CA ALA A 128 7.00 2.75 2.52
C ALA A 128 6.53 4.21 2.53
N ASP A 129 7.29 5.09 3.21
CA ASP A 129 6.98 6.51 3.31
C ASP A 129 7.13 7.21 1.94
N THR A 130 8.12 6.82 1.14
CA THR A 130 8.34 7.40 -0.19
C THR A 130 7.27 6.93 -1.19
N ILE A 131 6.85 5.65 -1.12
CA ILE A 131 5.76 5.10 -1.91
C ILE A 131 4.44 5.78 -1.53
N ALA A 132 4.13 5.90 -0.23
CA ALA A 132 2.94 6.61 0.25
C ALA A 132 2.93 8.08 -0.22
N HIS A 133 4.07 8.77 -0.12
CA HIS A 133 4.22 10.13 -0.65
C HIS A 133 3.97 10.19 -2.17
N LYS A 134 4.54 9.27 -2.96
CA LYS A 134 4.34 9.25 -4.42
C LYS A 134 2.88 8.99 -4.82
N HIS A 135 2.22 8.02 -4.17
CA HIS A 135 0.78 7.80 -4.38
C HIS A 135 -0.04 9.01 -3.97
N GLY A 136 0.29 9.66 -2.85
CA GLY A 136 -0.34 10.92 -2.42
C GLY A 136 -0.22 12.04 -3.47
N VAL A 137 0.94 12.19 -4.10
CA VAL A 137 1.13 13.16 -5.19
C VAL A 137 0.23 12.84 -6.39
N VAL A 138 0.13 11.57 -6.77
CA VAL A 138 -0.77 11.13 -7.86
C VAL A 138 -2.23 11.44 -7.54
N LEU A 139 -2.67 11.20 -6.31
CA LEU A 139 -4.03 11.54 -5.87
C LEU A 139 -4.30 13.04 -6.00
N ILE A 140 -3.41 13.89 -5.48
CA ILE A 140 -3.57 15.35 -5.57
C ILE A 140 -3.66 15.81 -7.03
N LEU A 141 -2.83 15.26 -7.93
CA LEU A 141 -2.90 15.56 -9.36
C LEU A 141 -4.22 15.11 -9.98
N SER A 142 -4.67 13.90 -9.66
CA SER A 142 -5.93 13.34 -10.17
C SER A 142 -7.15 14.14 -9.67
N GLU A 143 -7.15 14.56 -8.42
CA GLU A 143 -8.19 15.38 -7.80
C GLU A 143 -8.23 16.77 -8.42
N LYS A 144 -7.06 17.40 -8.62
CA LYS A 144 -6.99 18.71 -9.27
C LYS A 144 -7.47 18.65 -10.72
N LEU A 145 -7.07 17.63 -11.49
CA LEU A 145 -7.55 17.42 -12.85
C LEU A 145 -9.08 17.18 -12.86
N HIS A 146 -9.58 16.31 -11.99
CA HIS A 146 -11.01 16.03 -11.87
C HIS A 146 -11.82 17.28 -11.47
N SER A 147 -11.32 18.11 -10.57
CA SER A 147 -11.96 19.38 -10.20
C SER A 147 -12.12 20.31 -11.41
N VAL A 148 -11.10 20.41 -12.25
CA VAL A 148 -11.12 21.24 -13.46
C VAL A 148 -12.08 20.66 -14.51
N THR A 149 -12.05 19.33 -14.73
CA THR A 149 -12.97 18.65 -15.65
C THR A 149 -14.42 18.73 -15.18
N SER A 150 -14.69 18.59 -13.88
CA SER A 150 -16.02 18.71 -13.30
C SER A 150 -16.60 20.11 -13.47
N GLN A 151 -15.80 21.15 -13.27
CA GLN A 151 -16.22 22.54 -13.53
C GLN A 151 -16.61 22.74 -15.01
N PHE A 152 -15.86 22.15 -15.94
CA PHE A 152 -16.19 22.22 -17.36
C PHE A 152 -17.46 21.45 -17.71
N ASP A 153 -17.64 20.24 -17.16
CA ASP A 153 -18.85 19.45 -17.39
C ASP A 153 -20.12 20.15 -16.88
N GLN A 154 -20.04 20.91 -15.78
CA GLN A 154 -21.16 21.73 -15.32
C GLN A 154 -21.54 22.81 -16.33
N LEU A 155 -20.55 23.49 -16.92
CA LEU A 155 -20.80 24.50 -17.97
C LEU A 155 -21.43 23.87 -19.21
N ARG A 156 -20.93 22.69 -19.58
CA ARG A 156 -21.41 21.92 -20.73
C ARG A 156 -22.83 21.40 -20.52
N ALA A 157 -23.18 20.97 -19.31
CA ALA A 157 -24.54 20.56 -18.96
C ALA A 157 -25.56 21.69 -19.14
N VAL A 158 -25.19 22.93 -18.80
CA VAL A 158 -26.04 24.11 -19.04
C VAL A 158 -26.27 24.34 -20.54
N ARG A 159 -25.21 24.27 -21.36
CA ARG A 159 -25.31 24.38 -22.84
C ARG A 159 -26.27 23.34 -23.41
N PHE A 160 -26.11 22.08 -23.02
CA PHE A 160 -26.97 21.00 -23.52
C PHE A 160 -28.42 21.16 -23.07
N GLN A 161 -28.65 21.58 -21.83
CA GLN A 161 -30.01 21.84 -21.36
C GLN A 161 -30.67 22.96 -22.19
N ASP A 162 -29.94 24.01 -22.54
CA ASP A 162 -30.42 25.09 -23.40
C ASP A 162 -30.66 24.63 -24.85
N ALA A 163 -29.81 23.75 -25.38
CA ALA A 163 -30.00 23.15 -26.70
C ALA A 163 -31.27 22.27 -26.75
N ILE A 164 -31.52 21.45 -25.74
CA ILE A 164 -32.73 20.64 -25.61
C ILE A 164 -33.97 21.54 -25.49
N ASN A 165 -33.90 22.59 -24.66
CA ASN A 165 -34.98 23.55 -24.49
C ASN A 165 -35.31 24.33 -25.79
N ARG A 166 -34.32 24.51 -26.68
CA ARG A 166 -34.49 25.16 -27.99
C ARG A 166 -35.01 24.20 -29.06
N ALA A 167 -34.50 22.98 -29.10
CA ALA A 167 -34.89 21.95 -30.08
C ALA A 167 -36.28 21.36 -29.82
N MET A 168 -36.77 21.40 -28.57
CA MET A 168 -38.17 21.07 -28.26
C MET A 168 -39.03 22.33 -28.28
N PRO A 169 -39.72 22.66 -29.39
CA PRO A 169 -40.66 23.77 -29.37
C PRO A 169 -41.75 23.46 -28.34
N ARG A 170 -41.87 24.30 -27.32
CA ARG A 170 -43.09 24.36 -26.49
C ARG A 170 -44.24 24.67 -27.44
N ARG A 171 -44.97 23.62 -27.84
CA ARG A 171 -46.20 23.70 -28.62
C ARG A 171 -47.20 24.50 -27.78
N LYS A 172 -47.18 25.83 -27.89
CA LYS A 172 -48.31 26.65 -27.43
C LYS A 172 -49.47 26.21 -28.33
N PRO A 173 -50.54 25.62 -27.77
CA PRO A 173 -51.68 25.28 -28.60
C PRO A 173 -52.20 26.59 -29.18
N LYS A 174 -52.15 26.71 -30.52
CA LYS A 174 -52.86 27.79 -31.23
C LYS A 174 -54.34 27.65 -30.83
N ARG A 175 -54.83 28.52 -29.95
CA ARG A 175 -56.27 28.71 -29.75
C ARG A 175 -56.83 29.13 -31.10
N ALA A 176 -57.61 28.26 -31.72
CA ALA A 176 -58.43 28.60 -32.87
C ALA A 176 -59.37 29.75 -32.51
N PRO A 177 -59.72 30.64 -33.45
CA PRO A 177 -60.66 31.72 -33.18
C PRO A 177 -62.04 31.09 -32.91
N VAL A 178 -62.54 31.32 -31.71
CA VAL A 178 -63.90 30.98 -31.31
C VAL A 178 -64.85 31.80 -32.18
N LYS A 179 -65.54 31.15 -33.12
CA LYS A 179 -66.74 31.71 -33.73
C LYS A 179 -67.85 31.60 -32.71
N THR A 180 -68.18 32.73 -32.07
CA THR A 180 -69.37 32.88 -31.26
C THR A 180 -70.58 32.88 -32.18
N SER A 181 -71.42 31.86 -32.07
CA SER A 181 -72.80 31.93 -32.56
C SER A 181 -73.71 31.22 -31.57
N THR A 182 -74.45 32.00 -30.79
CA THR A 182 -75.76 31.67 -30.23
C THR A 182 -76.41 32.97 -29.79
N ASP A 183 -76.92 33.72 -30.76
CA ASP A 183 -78.15 34.48 -30.54
C ASP A 183 -79.30 33.54 -30.91
N VAL A 184 -80.17 33.28 -29.94
CA VAL A 184 -81.49 32.69 -30.14
C VAL A 184 -82.49 33.79 -29.84
N SER A 185 -83.25 34.22 -30.85
CA SER A 185 -84.64 34.62 -30.69
C SER A 185 -85.35 34.66 -32.06
N ASN A 186 -86.33 33.76 -32.18
CA ASN A 186 -87.64 33.95 -32.80
C ASN A 186 -87.73 34.54 -34.22
N SER A 187 -88.17 33.71 -35.17
CA SER A 187 -89.60 33.57 -35.55
C SER A 187 -89.82 33.36 -37.05
N LEU A 188 -90.85 32.56 -37.31
CA LEU A 188 -91.75 32.53 -38.47
C LEU A 188 -91.28 31.97 -39.83
N GLU A 189 -92.03 30.91 -40.19
CA GLU A 189 -92.66 30.66 -41.49
C GLU A 189 -91.81 30.34 -42.74
N SER A 190 -91.93 29.07 -43.15
CA SER A 190 -92.78 28.62 -44.27
C SER A 190 -92.11 27.80 -45.40
N ARG A 191 -92.79 26.67 -45.67
CA ARG A 191 -93.00 25.97 -46.96
C ARG A 191 -91.82 25.25 -47.68
N GLU A 192 -91.89 23.92 -47.57
CA GLU A 192 -91.74 22.87 -48.61
C GLU A 192 -92.02 23.27 -50.09
N PRO A 193 -91.76 22.40 -51.10
CA PRO A 193 -90.56 21.58 -51.43
C PRO A 193 -90.33 21.59 -52.99
N THR A 194 -89.90 20.45 -53.57
CA THR A 194 -89.99 20.00 -54.99
C THR A 194 -88.80 20.15 -55.97
N THR A 195 -88.14 18.99 -56.20
CA THR A 195 -87.82 18.29 -57.48
C THR A 195 -87.44 19.06 -58.76
N SER A 196 -86.35 18.64 -59.42
CA SER A 196 -86.36 17.82 -60.66
C SER A 196 -85.00 17.80 -61.37
N GLU A 197 -84.61 16.62 -61.89
CA GLU A 197 -83.47 16.40 -62.80
C GLU A 197 -83.62 17.16 -64.13
N THR A 198 -82.51 17.51 -64.80
CA THR A 198 -82.07 17.01 -66.14
C THR A 198 -81.15 18.00 -66.89
N ARG A 199 -80.02 17.48 -67.41
CA ARG A 199 -79.23 17.88 -68.62
C ARG A 199 -78.21 19.05 -68.57
N ASP A 200 -76.94 18.64 -68.64
CA ASP A 200 -75.68 19.33 -69.00
C ASP A 200 -75.66 19.74 -70.51
N PRO A 201 -74.92 20.77 -71.01
CA PRO A 201 -73.45 20.91 -70.91
C PRO A 201 -72.88 22.34 -70.77
N GLY A 202 -71.92 22.56 -69.86
CA GLY A 202 -71.05 23.74 -69.95
C GLY A 202 -70.27 24.10 -68.67
N GLU A 203 -68.97 23.77 -68.67
CA GLU A 203 -67.85 24.34 -67.88
C GLU A 203 -68.11 24.77 -66.43
N ILE A 204 -67.51 24.06 -65.44
CA ILE A 204 -66.74 24.60 -64.29
C ILE A 204 -66.00 23.45 -63.56
N GLN A 205 -64.66 23.52 -63.59
CA GLN A 205 -63.57 22.99 -62.74
C GLN A 205 -63.84 21.98 -61.60
N PRO A 206 -63.09 20.86 -61.51
CA PRO A 206 -62.87 20.08 -60.29
C PRO A 206 -61.42 20.22 -59.78
N GLU A 207 -60.95 21.44 -59.49
CA GLU A 207 -59.54 21.71 -59.12
C GLU A 207 -59.33 22.54 -57.83
N PRO A 208 -60.00 22.23 -56.69
CA PRO A 208 -59.46 22.71 -55.41
C PRO A 208 -59.20 21.61 -54.35
N MET A 209 -59.82 20.43 -54.43
CA MET A 209 -59.67 19.40 -53.39
C MET A 209 -58.41 18.53 -53.51
N LYS A 210 -57.99 18.18 -54.74
CA LYS A 210 -56.75 17.42 -54.95
C LYS A 210 -55.52 18.23 -54.62
N ILE A 211 -55.51 19.52 -54.98
CA ILE A 211 -54.41 20.44 -54.67
C ILE A 211 -54.29 20.62 -53.15
N GLN A 212 -55.40 20.79 -52.42
CA GLN A 212 -55.38 20.92 -50.97
C GLN A 212 -54.81 19.65 -50.30
N GLN A 213 -55.17 18.47 -50.78
CA GLN A 213 -54.73 17.20 -50.20
C GLN A 213 -53.28 16.86 -50.55
N GLN A 214 -52.86 17.18 -51.78
CA GLN A 214 -51.48 17.05 -52.20
C GLN A 214 -50.56 18.03 -51.46
N LEU A 215 -51.05 19.25 -51.18
CA LEU A 215 -50.31 20.23 -50.38
C LEU A 215 -50.19 19.80 -48.91
N LEU A 216 -51.22 19.16 -48.35
CA LEU A 216 -51.15 18.56 -47.00
C LEU A 216 -50.17 17.37 -46.96
N ASP A 217 -50.16 16.52 -48.00
CA ASP A 217 -49.22 15.41 -48.11
C ASP A 217 -47.77 15.90 -48.28
N ASP A 218 -47.57 17.00 -49.02
CA ASP A 218 -46.26 17.64 -49.14
C ASP A 218 -45.83 18.31 -47.82
N GLU A 219 -46.73 18.99 -47.09
CA GLU A 219 -46.44 19.55 -45.76
C GLU A 219 -46.08 18.45 -44.74
N THR A 220 -46.80 17.33 -44.73
CA THR A 220 -46.50 16.22 -43.81
C THR A 220 -45.15 15.57 -44.12
N ARG A 221 -44.78 15.43 -45.41
CA ARG A 221 -43.46 14.95 -45.82
C ARG A 221 -42.35 15.91 -45.41
N VAL A 222 -42.54 17.22 -45.63
CA VAL A 222 -41.58 18.25 -45.22
C VAL A 222 -41.38 18.22 -43.70
N LEU A 223 -42.47 18.15 -42.92
CA LEU A 223 -42.41 18.03 -41.47
C LEU A 223 -41.72 16.75 -41.01
N GLN A 224 -41.96 15.63 -41.70
CA GLN A 224 -41.32 14.36 -41.39
C GLN A 224 -39.80 14.41 -41.64
N VAL A 225 -39.37 15.08 -42.71
CA VAL A 225 -37.96 15.32 -43.01
C VAL A 225 -37.33 16.25 -41.96
N GLU A 226 -37.97 17.36 -41.60
CA GLU A 226 -37.48 18.28 -40.57
C GLU A 226 -37.38 17.59 -39.19
N LEU A 227 -38.39 16.81 -38.80
CA LEU A 227 -38.36 16.03 -37.56
C LEU A 227 -37.26 14.97 -37.56
N SER A 228 -37.05 14.28 -38.69
CA SER A 228 -35.94 13.31 -38.80
C SER A 228 -34.58 13.99 -38.67
N SER A 229 -34.40 15.14 -39.32
CA SER A 229 -33.16 15.92 -39.23
C SER A 229 -32.91 16.47 -37.82
N LEU A 230 -33.94 16.98 -37.14
CA LEU A 230 -33.83 17.44 -35.75
C LEU A 230 -33.53 16.28 -34.78
N LEU A 231 -34.09 15.09 -35.05
CA LEU A 231 -33.88 13.91 -34.24
C LEU A 231 -32.46 13.34 -34.41
N ASP A 232 -31.92 13.36 -35.63
CA ASP A 232 -30.54 12.97 -35.89
C ASP A 232 -29.56 13.97 -35.24
N ALA A 233 -29.81 15.27 -35.35
CA ALA A 233 -29.04 16.29 -34.65
C ALA A 233 -29.10 16.12 -33.12
N ALA A 234 -30.28 15.81 -32.57
CA ALA A 234 -30.43 15.54 -31.14
C ALA A 234 -29.65 14.30 -30.69
N ARG A 235 -29.69 13.20 -31.46
CA ARG A 235 -28.90 11.98 -31.18
C ARG A 235 -27.39 12.23 -31.24
N ASP A 236 -26.92 13.02 -32.20
CA ASP A 236 -25.51 13.41 -32.29
C ASP A 236 -25.08 14.28 -31.10
N THR A 237 -25.95 15.17 -30.62
CA THR A 237 -25.67 15.94 -29.39
C THR A 237 -25.67 15.06 -28.13
N GLU A 238 -26.54 14.05 -28.07
CA GLU A 238 -26.63 13.12 -26.95
C GLU A 238 -25.38 12.23 -26.85
N THR A 239 -24.92 11.68 -27.97
CA THR A 239 -23.71 10.84 -28.00
C THR A 239 -22.47 11.62 -27.55
N LYS A 240 -22.27 12.83 -28.08
CA LYS A 240 -21.19 13.75 -27.65
C LYS A 240 -21.28 14.10 -26.15
N MET A 241 -22.49 14.25 -25.60
CA MET A 241 -22.69 14.49 -24.17
C MET A 241 -22.21 13.30 -23.33
N VAL A 242 -22.56 12.07 -23.75
CA VAL A 242 -22.30 10.83 -23.01
C VAL A 242 -20.81 10.50 -22.96
N GLU A 243 -20.07 10.62 -24.06
CA GLU A 243 -18.66 10.20 -24.12
C GLU A 243 -17.74 10.92 -23.11
N MET A 244 -17.83 12.25 -23.05
CA MET A 244 -17.01 13.04 -22.14
C MET A 244 -17.50 12.96 -20.69
N SER A 245 -18.81 12.81 -20.48
CA SER A 245 -19.37 12.59 -19.13
C SER A 245 -18.93 11.23 -18.58
N ALA A 246 -18.85 10.21 -19.44
CA ALA A 246 -18.32 8.90 -19.09
C ALA A 246 -16.83 8.97 -18.70
N LEU A 247 -16.02 9.76 -19.41
CA LEU A 247 -14.62 9.98 -19.06
C LEU A 247 -14.47 10.60 -17.66
N ASN A 248 -15.25 11.65 -17.36
CA ASN A 248 -15.23 12.30 -16.06
C ASN A 248 -15.70 11.37 -14.93
N HIS A 249 -16.73 10.56 -15.19
CA HIS A 249 -17.18 9.54 -14.25
C HIS A 249 -16.08 8.50 -13.97
N LEU A 250 -15.43 7.96 -15.01
CA LEU A 250 -14.30 7.05 -14.84
C LEU A 250 -13.17 7.68 -14.02
N MET A 251 -12.85 8.94 -14.26
CA MET A 251 -11.84 9.64 -13.45
C MET A 251 -12.26 9.76 -11.99
N SER A 252 -13.53 10.08 -11.72
CA SER A 252 -14.08 10.11 -10.35
C SER A 252 -13.89 8.77 -9.64
N THR A 253 -14.18 7.66 -10.34
CA THR A 253 -13.99 6.31 -9.79
C THR A 253 -12.52 5.99 -9.51
N HIS A 254 -11.60 6.40 -10.40
CA HIS A 254 -10.17 6.22 -10.19
C HIS A 254 -9.62 7.05 -9.01
N VAL A 255 -10.07 8.29 -8.86
CA VAL A 255 -9.71 9.16 -7.71
C VAL A 255 -10.17 8.51 -6.41
N LEU A 256 -11.41 8.02 -6.36
CA LEU A 256 -11.94 7.33 -5.17
C LEU A 256 -11.14 6.05 -4.84
N GLN A 257 -10.85 5.23 -5.85
CA GLN A 257 -10.05 4.02 -5.68
C GLN A 257 -8.63 4.34 -5.18
N GLN A 258 -8.01 5.40 -5.69
CA GLN A 258 -6.69 5.85 -5.26
C GLN A 258 -6.69 6.35 -3.81
N ALA A 259 -7.73 7.08 -3.39
CA ALA A 259 -7.86 7.56 -2.02
C ALA A 259 -7.85 6.40 -1.00
N GLN A 260 -8.62 5.34 -1.29
CA GLN A 260 -8.64 4.13 -0.45
C GLN A 260 -7.27 3.44 -0.39
N GLN A 261 -6.57 3.34 -1.53
CA GLN A 261 -5.23 2.74 -1.59
C GLN A 261 -4.22 3.54 -0.75
N ILE A 262 -4.31 4.87 -0.75
CA ILE A 262 -3.40 5.74 0.02
C ILE A 262 -3.65 5.65 1.51
N GLU A 263 -4.89 5.53 1.96
CA GLU A 263 -5.20 5.34 3.38
C GLU A 263 -4.50 4.08 3.92
N TYR A 264 -4.60 2.97 3.19
CA TYR A 264 -3.90 1.74 3.54
C TYR A 264 -2.37 1.90 3.55
N LEU A 265 -1.80 2.56 2.53
CA LEU A 265 -0.35 2.81 2.48
C LEU A 265 0.13 3.74 3.59
N TYR A 266 -0.70 4.72 3.97
CA TYR A 266 -0.44 5.63 5.07
C TYR A 266 -0.41 4.89 6.41
N ASP A 267 -1.38 4.01 6.67
CA ASP A 267 -1.39 3.18 7.88
C ASP A 267 -0.12 2.33 7.98
N GLN A 268 0.32 1.75 6.86
CA GLN A 268 1.59 0.99 6.82
C GLN A 268 2.82 1.86 7.09
N ALA A 269 2.87 3.07 6.54
CA ALA A 269 3.94 4.03 6.77
C ALA A 269 4.01 4.47 8.25
N VAL A 270 2.86 4.75 8.86
CA VAL A 270 2.73 5.08 10.29
C VAL A 270 3.17 3.89 11.15
N GLU A 271 2.75 2.67 10.83
CA GLU A 271 3.16 1.47 11.56
C GLU A 271 4.69 1.24 11.44
N ALA A 272 5.26 1.43 10.25
CA ALA A 272 6.70 1.32 10.02
C ALA A 272 7.47 2.34 10.86
N THR A 273 7.04 3.61 10.85
CA THR A 273 7.64 4.69 11.65
C THR A 273 7.59 4.36 13.14
N LYS A 274 6.42 3.91 13.62
CA LYS A 274 6.23 3.49 15.01
C LYS A 274 7.13 2.32 15.40
N ASN A 275 7.29 1.33 14.51
CA ASN A 275 8.18 0.19 14.73
C ASN A 275 9.66 0.61 14.81
N VAL A 276 10.09 1.57 13.99
CA VAL A 276 11.45 2.14 14.05
C VAL A 276 11.65 2.91 15.36
N GLU A 277 10.68 3.73 15.78
CA GLU A 277 10.75 4.47 17.04
C GLU A 277 10.85 3.52 18.25
N MET A 278 9.96 2.51 18.31
CA MET A 278 10.01 1.49 19.35
C MET A 278 11.35 0.73 19.32
N GLY A 279 11.84 0.36 18.14
CA GLY A 279 13.15 -0.28 17.97
C GLY A 279 14.31 0.57 18.51
N ASN A 280 14.31 1.87 18.21
CA ASN A 280 15.31 2.80 18.74
C ASN A 280 15.24 2.92 20.26
N LYS A 281 14.04 2.97 20.84
CA LYS A 281 13.85 2.98 22.29
C LYS A 281 14.40 1.70 22.95
N GLU A 282 14.12 0.53 22.37
CA GLU A 282 14.67 -0.75 22.83
C GLU A 282 16.20 -0.81 22.70
N LEU A 283 16.77 -0.26 21.62
CA LEU A 283 18.22 -0.16 21.44
C LEU A 283 18.86 0.75 22.50
N THR A 284 18.27 1.91 22.78
CA THR A 284 18.75 2.80 23.85
C THR A 284 18.67 2.11 25.21
N GLN A 285 17.58 1.42 25.50
CA GLN A 285 17.45 0.63 26.73
C GLN A 285 18.49 -0.49 26.81
N ALA A 286 18.80 -1.16 25.70
CA ALA A 286 19.83 -2.20 25.64
C ALA A 286 21.24 -1.64 25.89
N ILE A 287 21.56 -0.47 25.33
CA ILE A 287 22.83 0.24 25.57
C ILE A 287 22.94 0.61 27.05
N GLN A 288 21.89 1.17 27.65
CA GLN A 288 21.87 1.54 29.07
C GLN A 288 21.98 0.32 29.99
N ARG A 289 21.39 -0.82 29.61
CA ARG A 289 21.50 -2.06 30.38
C ARG A 289 22.90 -2.70 30.29
N ASN A 290 23.58 -2.55 29.16
CA ASN A 290 24.93 -3.10 28.95
C ASN A 290 25.98 -2.45 29.87
N SER A 291 25.90 -1.14 30.15
CA SER A 291 26.82 -0.47 31.07
C SER A 291 26.67 -0.99 32.51
N SER A 292 25.42 -1.22 32.95
CA SER A 292 25.11 -1.78 34.27
C SER A 292 25.51 -3.26 34.41
N SER A 293 25.50 -4.03 33.32
CA SER A 293 25.92 -5.44 33.39
C SER A 293 27.44 -5.59 33.55
N ARG A 294 28.22 -4.67 32.99
CA ARG A 294 29.69 -4.67 33.11
C ARG A 294 30.13 -4.37 34.54
N THR A 295 29.49 -3.40 35.21
CA THR A 295 29.78 -3.10 36.62
C THR A 295 29.40 -4.27 37.54
N PHE A 296 28.27 -4.94 37.30
CA PHE A 296 27.88 -6.13 38.06
C PHE A 296 28.85 -7.30 37.87
N LEU A 297 29.32 -7.53 36.64
CA LEU A 297 30.31 -8.57 36.35
C LEU A 297 31.66 -8.28 37.03
N LEU A 298 32.12 -7.02 37.04
CA LEU A 298 33.33 -6.62 37.76
C LEU A 298 33.18 -6.84 39.27
N LEU A 299 32.05 -6.44 39.85
CA LEU A 299 31.78 -6.61 41.28
C LEU A 299 31.74 -8.10 41.67
N PHE A 300 31.10 -8.93 40.83
CA PHE A 300 31.08 -10.39 41.00
C PHE A 300 32.49 -11.00 40.95
N LEU A 301 33.33 -10.58 39.99
CA LEU A 301 34.70 -11.06 39.89
C LEU A 301 35.53 -10.67 41.11
N VAL A 302 35.37 -9.45 41.64
CA VAL A 302 36.05 -8.99 42.87
C VAL A 302 35.61 -9.80 44.09
N VAL A 303 34.31 -10.06 44.25
CA VAL A 303 33.82 -10.89 45.36
C VAL A 303 34.34 -12.33 45.23
N LEU A 304 34.40 -12.87 44.02
CA LEU A 304 34.89 -14.22 43.76
C LEU A 304 36.39 -14.33 44.03
N THR A 305 37.21 -13.35 43.63
CA THR A 305 38.65 -13.34 43.95
C THR A 305 38.91 -13.21 45.44
N LEU A 306 38.18 -12.34 46.15
CA LEU A 306 38.26 -12.25 47.61
C LEU A 306 37.82 -13.54 48.31
N SER A 307 36.79 -14.22 47.78
CA SER A 307 36.35 -15.51 48.31
C SER A 307 37.41 -16.59 48.16
N VAL A 308 38.12 -16.62 47.02
CA VAL A 308 39.25 -17.55 46.80
C VAL A 308 40.41 -17.21 47.74
N LEU A 309 40.75 -15.94 47.89
CA LEU A 309 41.81 -15.50 48.81
C LEU A 309 41.49 -15.83 50.28
N PHE A 310 40.23 -15.68 50.70
CA PHE A 310 39.77 -16.09 52.03
C PHE A 310 39.87 -17.61 52.22
N LEU A 311 39.47 -18.39 51.22
CA LEU A 311 39.59 -19.86 51.27
C LEU A 311 41.04 -20.35 51.30
N ASP A 312 41.98 -19.57 50.75
CA ASP A 312 43.42 -19.83 50.81
C ASP A 312 44.08 -19.33 52.12
N TRP A 313 43.52 -18.28 52.73
CA TRP A 313 43.93 -17.80 54.05
C TRP A 313 43.48 -18.73 55.20
N VAL A 314 42.27 -19.29 55.14
CA VAL A 314 41.75 -20.19 56.19
C VAL A 314 42.65 -21.41 56.49
N PRO A 315 43.33 -22.04 55.52
CA PRO A 315 44.27 -23.14 55.79
C PRO A 315 45.65 -22.73 56.32
N THR A 316 46.01 -21.43 56.40
CA THR A 316 47.31 -21.00 56.98
C THR A 316 47.29 -20.79 58.50
N LEU A 317 46.14 -21.00 59.17
CA LEU A 317 46.08 -21.11 60.63
C LEU A 317 46.38 -22.56 61.08
N PRO A 318 47.44 -22.81 61.88
CA PRO A 318 47.99 -24.15 62.12
C PRO A 318 47.23 -24.96 63.19
N LEU A 319 45.88 -24.99 63.16
CA LEU A 319 45.11 -25.69 64.20
C LEU A 319 43.94 -26.57 63.72
N LEU A 320 43.71 -26.77 62.42
CA LEU A 320 42.52 -27.50 61.97
C LEU A 320 42.75 -28.55 60.88
N HIS A 321 43.94 -29.17 60.86
CA HIS A 321 44.23 -30.24 59.89
C HIS A 321 43.56 -31.59 60.22
N HIS A 322 42.96 -31.77 61.39
CA HIS A 322 42.43 -33.07 61.83
C HIS A 322 40.93 -33.34 61.58
N ARG A 323 40.11 -32.33 61.24
CA ARG A 323 38.64 -32.51 61.11
C ARG A 323 38.07 -32.55 59.68
N ARG A 324 38.89 -32.42 58.63
CA ARG A 324 38.38 -32.43 57.24
C ARG A 324 38.12 -33.81 56.64
N ARG A 325 38.56 -34.90 57.28
CA ARG A 325 38.32 -36.28 56.77
C ARG A 325 36.98 -36.89 57.20
N LEU A 326 36.31 -36.33 58.21
CA LEU A 326 35.08 -36.91 58.78
C LEU A 326 33.78 -36.29 58.23
N LEU A 327 33.82 -35.08 57.64
CA LEU A 327 32.61 -34.41 57.13
C LEU A 327 32.32 -34.65 55.65
N PHE A 328 33.19 -35.35 54.92
CA PHE A 328 32.98 -35.62 53.48
C PHE A 328 32.16 -36.89 53.21
N LEU A 329 31.81 -37.66 54.24
CA LEU A 329 31.01 -38.89 54.10
C LEU A 329 29.51 -38.72 54.40
N GLU A 330 29.06 -37.57 54.90
CA GLU A 330 27.67 -37.40 55.38
C GLU A 330 26.75 -36.55 54.49
N ALA A 331 27.17 -36.20 53.27
CA ALA A 331 26.39 -35.34 52.35
C ALA A 331 25.95 -36.06 51.05
N LYS A 332 25.60 -37.34 51.14
CA LYS A 332 24.87 -38.06 50.06
C LYS A 332 23.62 -38.74 50.60
N MET A 333 22.61 -37.94 50.96
CA MET A 333 21.21 -38.41 50.94
C MET A 333 20.42 -37.58 49.92
N VAL A 334 20.52 -38.01 48.66
CA VAL A 334 19.55 -37.62 47.63
C VAL A 334 18.33 -38.53 47.81
N LYS A 335 17.20 -37.91 48.14
CA LYS A 335 15.87 -38.53 48.22
C LYS A 335 15.55 -39.25 46.91
N GLN A 336 15.78 -40.56 46.85
CA GLN A 336 15.33 -41.42 45.76
C GLN A 336 13.80 -41.39 45.72
N ARG A 337 13.23 -40.77 44.68
CA ARG A 337 11.83 -41.00 44.33
C ARG A 337 11.74 -42.40 43.73
N GLN A 338 11.06 -43.29 44.45
CA GLN A 338 10.72 -44.64 44.01
C GLN A 338 9.95 -44.60 42.68
N GLY A 339 10.30 -45.52 41.80
CA GLY A 339 9.82 -45.61 40.41
C GLY A 339 10.96 -45.35 39.44
N GLU A 340 11.67 -46.41 39.04
CA GLU A 340 12.64 -46.35 37.95
C GLU A 340 11.88 -45.99 36.67
N ARG A 341 11.88 -44.71 36.29
CA ARG A 341 11.28 -44.27 35.04
C ARG A 341 12.10 -44.86 33.91
N ILE A 342 11.64 -45.96 33.34
CA ILE A 342 12.25 -46.58 32.15
C ILE A 342 12.35 -45.51 31.07
N ARG A 343 13.57 -45.04 30.83
CA ARG A 343 13.84 -43.96 29.89
C ARG A 343 14.14 -44.58 28.54
N LEU A 344 13.17 -44.54 27.63
CA LEU A 344 13.30 -45.05 26.25
C LEU A 344 14.25 -44.24 25.34
N TYR A 345 15.11 -43.39 25.91
CA TYR A 345 16.00 -42.51 25.17
C TYR A 345 17.28 -42.18 25.93
N THR A 346 18.38 -42.16 25.21
CA THR A 346 19.70 -41.74 25.70
C THR A 346 19.89 -40.23 25.57
N ARG A 347 20.74 -39.74 26.46
CA ARG A 347 21.37 -38.41 26.53
C ARG A 347 22.02 -37.97 25.23
N GLY A 348 21.70 -36.83 24.63
CA GLY A 348 22.55 -36.24 23.59
C GLY A 348 22.81 -34.76 23.84
N THR A 349 23.97 -34.25 23.42
CA THR A 349 24.31 -32.82 23.44
C THR A 349 24.66 -32.36 22.03
N VAL A 350 24.02 -31.30 21.55
CA VAL A 350 24.35 -30.72 20.23
C VAL A 350 25.62 -29.91 20.35
N LEU A 351 26.65 -30.25 19.58
CA LEU A 351 27.92 -29.54 19.60
C LEU A 351 27.94 -28.36 18.62
N GLY A 352 27.34 -28.55 17.44
CA GLY A 352 27.55 -27.64 16.33
C GLY A 352 26.95 -28.14 15.04
N TYR A 353 27.14 -27.38 13.96
CA TYR A 353 27.01 -27.91 12.62
C TYR A 353 28.34 -28.48 12.12
N LYS A 354 28.27 -29.39 11.14
CA LYS A 354 29.45 -29.79 10.38
C LYS A 354 30.09 -28.52 9.80
N ARG A 355 31.41 -28.38 9.96
CA ARG A 355 32.15 -27.22 9.44
C ARG A 355 33.48 -27.64 8.82
N SER A 356 33.98 -26.85 7.89
CA SER A 356 35.37 -26.82 7.41
C SER A 356 36.10 -25.62 8.04
N LYS A 357 37.35 -25.38 7.64
CA LYS A 357 38.13 -24.22 8.13
C LYS A 357 37.42 -22.88 7.90
N SER A 358 36.71 -22.74 6.78
CA SER A 358 36.08 -21.49 6.36
C SER A 358 34.57 -21.55 6.16
N ASN A 359 33.96 -22.75 6.11
CA ASN A 359 32.54 -22.89 5.80
C ASN A 359 31.79 -23.72 6.85
N GLN A 360 30.51 -23.43 7.07
CA GLN A 360 29.63 -24.18 7.95
C GLN A 360 28.47 -24.77 7.17
N TYR A 361 28.06 -26.00 7.48
CA TYR A 361 27.01 -26.76 6.79
C TYR A 361 25.83 -27.02 7.74
N PRO A 362 24.84 -26.12 7.83
CA PRO A 362 23.73 -26.21 8.80
C PRO A 362 22.82 -27.42 8.63
N ASN A 363 22.84 -28.05 7.44
CA ASN A 363 22.06 -29.24 7.12
C ASN A 363 22.49 -30.50 7.90
N THR A 364 23.68 -30.50 8.50
CA THR A 364 24.24 -31.63 9.24
C THR A 364 24.69 -31.16 10.62
N SER A 365 24.06 -31.67 11.67
CA SER A 365 24.37 -31.35 13.06
C SER A 365 25.31 -32.39 13.66
N LEU A 366 26.20 -31.96 14.54
CA LEU A 366 27.08 -32.82 15.33
C LEU A 366 26.49 -32.99 16.73
N VAL A 367 26.33 -34.23 17.18
CA VAL A 367 25.72 -34.57 18.47
C VAL A 367 26.64 -35.54 19.20
N GLN A 368 26.98 -35.24 20.46
CA GLN A 368 27.63 -36.19 21.35
C GLN A 368 26.55 -36.99 22.10
N ILE A 369 26.59 -38.31 22.00
CA ILE A 369 25.72 -39.18 22.79
C ILE A 369 26.39 -39.46 24.13
N GLU A 370 25.61 -39.39 25.21
CA GLU A 370 26.08 -39.62 26.57
C GLU A 370 26.45 -41.09 26.76
N GLY A 371 27.67 -41.36 27.22
CA GLY A 371 28.18 -42.72 27.42
C GLY A 371 28.71 -43.40 26.15
N VAL A 372 28.83 -42.67 25.03
CA VAL A 372 29.42 -43.19 23.78
C VAL A 372 30.74 -42.48 23.52
N ASN A 373 31.84 -43.22 23.55
CA ASN A 373 33.19 -42.66 23.41
C ASN A 373 33.93 -43.22 22.19
N THR A 374 33.52 -44.39 21.70
CA THR A 374 34.18 -45.06 20.56
C THR A 374 33.30 -45.01 19.30
N LYS A 375 33.94 -45.17 18.13
CA LYS A 375 33.23 -45.22 16.83
C LYS A 375 32.36 -46.49 16.71
N GLU A 376 32.77 -47.58 17.33
CA GLU A 376 32.07 -48.87 17.29
C GLU A 376 30.74 -48.78 18.04
N GLU A 377 30.73 -48.16 19.22
CA GLU A 377 29.52 -47.87 20.00
C GLU A 377 28.55 -46.95 19.24
N VAL A 378 29.05 -45.97 18.49
CA VAL A 378 28.21 -45.12 17.62
C VAL A 378 27.46 -45.93 16.56
N SER A 379 28.03 -47.05 16.12
CA SER A 379 27.44 -47.88 15.07
C SER A 379 26.04 -48.36 15.44
N TRP A 380 25.84 -48.73 16.72
CA TRP A 380 24.54 -49.13 17.25
C TRP A 380 23.48 -48.03 17.15
N TYR A 381 23.90 -46.76 17.28
CA TYR A 381 23.01 -45.61 17.20
C TYR A 381 22.69 -45.17 15.78
N GLN A 382 23.32 -45.75 14.74
CA GLN A 382 23.02 -45.38 13.36
C GLN A 382 21.56 -45.67 13.00
N GLY A 383 20.89 -44.71 12.36
CA GLY A 383 19.48 -44.81 12.00
C GLY A 383 18.48 -44.53 13.13
N LYS A 384 18.93 -44.48 14.39
CA LYS A 384 18.05 -44.18 15.53
C LYS A 384 17.45 -42.78 15.42
N ARG A 385 16.17 -42.66 15.83
CA ARG A 385 15.46 -41.37 15.84
C ARG A 385 15.95 -40.51 16.99
N MET A 386 15.96 -39.20 16.79
CA MET A 386 16.24 -38.22 17.84
C MET A 386 15.28 -37.04 17.79
N ALA A 387 15.07 -36.38 18.93
CA ALA A 387 14.25 -35.18 19.02
C ALA A 387 14.94 -34.09 19.81
N TYR A 388 15.00 -32.89 19.22
CA TYR A 388 15.30 -31.66 19.93
C TYR A 388 14.00 -31.02 20.39
N ILE A 389 13.83 -30.87 21.71
CA ILE A 389 12.60 -30.32 22.31
C ILE A 389 12.91 -28.94 22.89
N TYR A 390 12.13 -27.93 22.49
CA TYR A 390 12.30 -26.56 22.97
C TYR A 390 10.97 -25.94 23.38
N LYS A 391 11.03 -24.94 24.26
CA LYS A 391 9.86 -24.16 24.71
C LYS A 391 9.69 -22.92 23.82
N ALA A 392 8.53 -22.78 23.19
CA ALA A 392 8.13 -21.63 22.39
C ALA A 392 7.25 -20.67 23.21
N LYS A 393 7.26 -19.38 22.84
CA LYS A 393 6.46 -18.34 23.51
C LYS A 393 4.95 -18.54 23.28
N VAL A 394 4.56 -18.92 22.07
CA VAL A 394 3.15 -19.11 21.66
C VAL A 394 2.70 -20.56 21.85
N LYS A 395 1.52 -20.77 22.45
CA LYS A 395 0.88 -22.09 22.57
C LYS A 395 0.42 -22.57 21.18
N ARG A 396 0.77 -23.81 20.81
CA ARG A 396 0.17 -24.52 19.66
C ARG A 396 -0.24 -25.91 20.13
N ASN A 397 -1.44 -26.34 19.77
CA ASN A 397 -2.00 -27.66 20.14
C ASN A 397 -1.92 -27.93 21.66
N GLY A 398 -2.34 -26.96 22.47
CA GLY A 398 -2.39 -27.09 23.93
C GLY A 398 -1.05 -27.06 24.67
N SER A 399 0.10 -27.00 23.97
CA SER A 399 1.42 -27.00 24.62
C SER A 399 2.35 -25.89 24.11
N HIS A 400 3.30 -25.50 24.97
CA HIS A 400 4.40 -24.61 24.60
C HIS A 400 5.62 -25.37 24.06
N TYR A 401 5.59 -26.71 24.07
CA TYR A 401 6.74 -27.51 23.68
C TYR A 401 6.64 -27.88 22.20
N ARG A 402 7.75 -27.68 21.49
CA ARG A 402 7.89 -28.07 20.08
C ARG A 402 9.05 -29.04 19.97
N CYS A 403 8.92 -30.00 19.07
CA CYS A 403 9.97 -30.97 18.77
C CYS A 403 10.43 -30.81 17.33
N ILE A 404 11.74 -30.88 17.12
CA ILE A 404 12.35 -31.06 15.81
C ILE A 404 12.89 -32.49 15.78
N TRP A 405 12.36 -33.30 14.87
CA TRP A 405 12.78 -34.68 14.71
C TRP A 405 14.03 -34.77 13.84
N GLY A 406 14.85 -35.77 14.11
CA GLY A 406 16.02 -36.09 13.31
C GLY A 406 16.39 -37.55 13.44
N LYS A 407 17.48 -37.92 12.76
CA LYS A 407 18.06 -39.26 12.83
C LYS A 407 19.58 -39.21 12.86
N VAL A 408 20.17 -40.20 13.52
CA VAL A 408 21.62 -40.43 13.45
C VAL A 408 21.95 -40.96 12.06
N THR A 409 22.96 -40.39 11.42
CA THR A 409 23.35 -40.77 10.05
C THR A 409 24.65 -41.54 10.01
N ARG A 410 25.74 -40.97 10.54
CA ARG A 410 27.10 -41.54 10.46
C ARG A 410 27.93 -41.11 11.66
N PRO A 411 28.95 -41.87 12.07
CA PRO A 411 29.94 -41.40 13.04
C PRO A 411 30.71 -40.17 12.53
N HIS A 412 31.14 -39.33 13.46
CA HIS A 412 32.02 -38.20 13.22
C HIS A 412 33.30 -38.33 14.04
N GLY A 413 34.42 -38.61 13.37
CA GLY A 413 35.69 -38.87 14.06
C GLY A 413 35.65 -40.16 14.87
N ASN A 414 36.53 -40.24 15.88
CA ASN A 414 36.72 -41.44 16.70
C ASN A 414 36.21 -41.27 18.15
N THR A 415 35.72 -40.09 18.53
CA THR A 415 35.39 -39.69 19.92
C THR A 415 33.92 -39.87 20.30
N GLY A 416 33.19 -40.75 19.60
CA GLY A 416 31.77 -40.98 19.88
C GLY A 416 30.79 -39.89 19.39
N VAL A 417 31.28 -38.87 18.66
CA VAL A 417 30.42 -37.83 18.07
C VAL A 417 29.67 -38.41 16.87
N VAL A 418 28.40 -38.06 16.70
CA VAL A 418 27.57 -38.51 15.57
C VAL A 418 27.14 -37.34 14.69
N ARG A 419 27.01 -37.60 13.38
CA ARG A 419 26.33 -36.70 12.45
C ARG A 419 24.84 -37.00 12.48
N ALA A 420 24.04 -35.99 12.75
CA ALA A 420 22.58 -36.05 12.75
C ALA A 420 22.00 -35.19 11.64
N LYS A 421 20.94 -35.71 11.00
CA LYS A 421 20.13 -34.95 10.05
C LYS A 421 18.74 -34.76 10.64
N PHE A 422 18.36 -33.50 10.86
CA PHE A 422 17.04 -33.11 11.35
C PHE A 422 16.11 -32.80 10.18
N THR A 423 14.80 -32.90 10.38
CA THR A 423 13.77 -32.58 9.38
C THR A 423 13.82 -31.12 8.97
N SER A 424 14.10 -30.24 9.92
CA SER A 424 14.43 -28.83 9.70
C SER A 424 15.79 -28.54 10.34
N ASN A 425 16.54 -27.60 9.76
CA ASN A 425 17.80 -27.16 10.37
C ASN A 425 17.56 -26.69 11.81
N LEU A 426 18.47 -27.03 12.71
CA LEU A 426 18.36 -26.59 14.09
C LEU A 426 18.52 -25.06 14.19
N PRO A 427 17.94 -24.40 15.21
CA PRO A 427 18.21 -23.00 15.47
C PRO A 427 19.57 -22.83 16.20
N PRO A 428 20.29 -21.70 16.07
CA PRO A 428 21.57 -21.48 16.78
C PRO A 428 21.50 -21.66 18.30
N LYS A 429 20.32 -21.42 18.89
CA LYS A 429 20.05 -21.64 20.33
C LYS A 429 20.17 -23.12 20.75
N SER A 430 20.15 -24.07 19.81
CA SER A 430 20.30 -25.49 20.12
C SER A 430 21.72 -25.90 20.47
N MET A 431 22.74 -25.07 20.20
CA MET A 431 24.13 -25.42 20.51
C MET A 431 24.33 -25.54 22.02
N GLY A 432 24.93 -26.63 22.47
CA GLY A 432 25.03 -27.00 23.89
C GLY A 432 23.72 -27.52 24.51
N ALA A 433 22.61 -27.52 23.77
CA ALA A 433 21.33 -27.99 24.27
C ALA A 433 21.21 -29.52 24.20
N ARG A 434 20.33 -30.06 25.05
CA ARG A 434 20.10 -31.50 25.17
C ARG A 434 19.14 -31.99 24.09
N VAL A 435 19.50 -33.11 23.46
CA VAL A 435 18.69 -33.87 22.51
C VAL A 435 18.36 -35.23 23.11
N ARG A 436 17.19 -35.76 22.73
CA ARG A 436 16.77 -37.12 23.11
C ARG A 436 17.05 -38.06 21.96
N VAL A 437 17.93 -39.04 22.14
CA VAL A 437 18.20 -40.09 21.13
C VAL A 437 17.42 -41.33 21.54
N PHE A 438 16.42 -41.70 20.77
CA PHE A 438 15.56 -42.83 21.09
C PHE A 438 16.23 -44.16 20.76
N MET A 439 15.94 -45.20 21.53
CA MET A 439 16.53 -46.53 21.33
C MET A 439 15.89 -47.31 20.16
N TYR A 440 14.85 -46.75 19.53
CA TYR A 440 14.12 -47.34 18.40
C TYR A 440 14.38 -46.59 17.06
N PRO A 441 14.17 -47.24 15.90
CA PRO A 441 13.77 -48.65 15.70
C PRO A 441 14.84 -49.63 16.19
N SER A 442 14.45 -50.81 16.68
CA SER A 442 15.42 -51.84 17.11
C SER A 442 16.24 -52.30 15.89
N ASN A 443 17.54 -52.51 16.10
CA ASN A 443 18.44 -53.10 15.09
C ASN A 443 18.91 -54.51 15.55
N ILE A 444 18.18 -55.12 16.48
CA ILE A 444 18.39 -56.51 16.93
C ILE A 444 17.78 -57.45 15.91
#